data_AF-A0A2V8SZI8-F1
#
_entry.id   AF-A0A2V8SZI8-F1
#
_cell.length_a   1.000
_cell.length_b   1.000
_cell.length_c   1.000
_cell.angle_alpha   90.00
_cell.angle_beta   90.00
_cell.angle_gamma   90.00
#
_symmetry.space_group_name_H-M   'P 1'
#
loop_
_entity.id
_entity.type
_entity.pdbx_description
1 polymer ?
#
loop_
_entity_poly.entity_id
_entity_poly.type
_entity_poly.pdbx_seq_one_letter_code
_entity_poly.pdbx_strand_id
1 'polypeptide(L)'
;MAPLISLPVSLEKTRVDRETGQECFILKYTGEDLAENLSLREKLFQEYGFELPQFDDEAGPEAYLHQVERLTARKPRWKVKRQMTIALLSFTKMLLVRDIDPKNWPNATNGASALMDHAIVRMVFEGVPNDGGGASAVAAEYQIDGHALQNLPLTYDADSSQHSALIDALSGKNLVVEGPPGTGKSQTITNLIAAVVAEGKTVLFVSEKLAALEVVQKRLKQAGLEHFCLELHSNKTQKKHVLEELEKRRNAQFAPPQGLSAKLKTLEERRQQLAAYADLLNGVHGNACGLTVHQVLWRAERYRQACRGWAATQEIYVADGPSSDEAAFQSRYDTLSRMAGQYREIGGYGAEHPYWGLFIEDLLPGTDLQIERVLKQFLPKFQAMATAVDNAPAFLQSGPFRVSASTASALLNVLTAITPANEGEMAHEMLPQIFATDDPQGQRAQATLSSFQEKVDKVTGLRSYVDGRLLAPESLGETDRARALQLETTLDGLRLLAST
;
A
#
# COMPACT_ATOMS: atom_id res chain seq x y z
N MET A 1 57.27 14.18 -25.43
CA MET A 1 57.87 15.28 -24.64
C MET A 1 56.96 15.54 -23.46
N ALA A 2 57.50 15.74 -22.27
CA ALA A 2 56.70 16.07 -21.08
C ALA A 2 56.92 17.54 -20.72
N PRO A 3 55.86 18.32 -20.43
CA PRO A 3 56.02 19.70 -20.01
C PRO A 3 56.70 19.76 -18.65
N LEU A 4 57.63 20.70 -18.47
CA LEU A 4 58.29 20.96 -17.19
C LEU A 4 57.43 21.88 -16.30
N ILE A 5 56.83 22.89 -16.92
CA ILE A 5 55.91 23.85 -16.32
C ILE A 5 54.62 23.84 -17.13
N SER A 6 53.49 24.06 -16.47
CA SER A 6 52.17 24.18 -17.05
C SER A 6 51.54 25.52 -16.68
N LEU A 7 50.88 26.15 -17.64
CA LEU A 7 50.16 27.41 -17.49
C LEU A 7 48.68 27.16 -17.77
N PRO A 8 47.78 27.31 -16.80
CA PRO A 8 46.35 27.09 -17.02
C PRO A 8 45.76 28.18 -17.93
N VAL A 9 45.16 27.76 -19.04
CA VAL A 9 44.57 28.63 -20.07
C VAL A 9 43.12 28.21 -20.37
N SER A 10 42.24 29.18 -20.63
CA SER A 10 40.88 28.95 -21.10
C SER A 10 40.79 29.16 -22.60
N LEU A 11 39.95 28.37 -23.26
CA LEU A 11 39.64 28.52 -24.67
C LEU A 11 38.20 29.01 -24.79
N GLU A 12 38.01 30.27 -25.16
CA GLU A 12 36.69 30.87 -25.31
C GLU A 12 36.29 30.92 -26.78
N LYS A 13 35.08 30.43 -27.09
CA LYS A 13 34.51 30.52 -28.43
C LYS A 13 34.06 31.96 -28.69
N THR A 14 34.54 32.52 -29.79
CA THR A 14 34.20 33.87 -30.26
C THR A 14 33.17 33.77 -31.39
N ARG A 15 32.77 34.91 -31.97
CA ARG A 15 31.88 34.93 -33.14
C ARG A 15 32.51 34.15 -34.30
N VAL A 16 31.64 33.48 -35.05
CA VAL A 16 32.00 32.81 -36.31
C VAL A 16 32.43 33.88 -37.30
N ASP A 17 33.60 33.69 -37.90
CA ASP A 17 34.08 34.56 -38.96
C ASP A 17 33.11 34.49 -40.14
N ARG A 18 32.59 35.65 -40.54
CA ARG A 18 31.55 35.77 -41.56
C ARG A 18 32.05 35.44 -42.97
N GLU A 19 33.36 35.51 -43.21
CA GLU A 19 33.95 35.21 -44.52
C GLU A 19 34.33 33.74 -44.67
N THR A 20 34.86 33.13 -43.61
CA THR A 20 35.36 31.74 -43.65
C THR A 20 34.39 30.71 -43.08
N GLY A 21 33.35 31.16 -42.35
CA GLY A 21 32.39 30.27 -41.65
C GLY A 21 33.01 29.49 -40.49
N GLN A 22 34.25 29.78 -40.12
CA GLN A 22 34.98 29.03 -39.09
C GLN A 22 34.73 29.59 -37.70
N GLU A 23 34.71 28.68 -36.72
CA GLU A 23 34.61 29.04 -35.30
C GLU A 23 35.96 29.56 -34.81
N CYS A 24 36.03 30.84 -34.44
CA CYS A 24 37.24 31.42 -33.88
C CYS A 24 37.30 31.20 -32.37
N PHE A 25 38.45 30.75 -31.88
CA PHE A 25 38.71 30.57 -30.46
C PHE A 25 39.78 31.55 -29.98
N ILE A 26 39.58 32.16 -28.81
CA ILE A 26 40.57 32.99 -28.15
C ILE A 26 41.11 32.23 -26.96
N LEU A 27 42.44 32.11 -26.89
CA LEU A 27 43.14 31.58 -25.72
C LEU A 27 43.32 32.71 -24.71
N LYS A 28 42.82 32.53 -23.48
CA LYS A 28 43.03 33.48 -22.38
C LYS A 28 43.79 32.82 -21.24
N TYR A 29 44.64 33.58 -20.59
CA TYR A 29 45.23 33.18 -19.32
C TYR A 29 44.15 33.23 -18.22
N THR A 30 44.08 32.18 -17.41
CA THR A 30 43.06 32.05 -16.35
C THR A 30 43.34 32.89 -15.11
N GLY A 31 44.58 33.38 -14.95
CA GLY A 31 45.03 34.06 -13.73
C GLY A 31 45.50 33.12 -12.62
N GLU A 32 45.58 31.81 -12.88
CA GLU A 32 46.13 30.82 -11.96
C GLU A 32 47.67 30.77 -12.02
N ASP A 33 48.31 30.50 -10.89
CA ASP A 33 49.77 30.43 -10.78
C ASP A 33 50.36 29.34 -11.69
N LEU A 34 51.62 29.50 -12.12
CA LEU A 34 52.31 28.50 -12.94
C LEU A 34 52.53 27.22 -12.11
N ALA A 35 52.18 26.07 -12.68
CA ALA A 35 52.27 24.79 -11.98
C ALA A 35 53.38 23.93 -12.56
N GLU A 36 54.27 23.44 -11.71
CA GLU A 36 55.26 22.43 -12.06
C GLU A 36 54.63 21.07 -12.37
N ASN A 37 55.24 20.31 -13.28
CA ASN A 37 54.78 18.95 -13.57
C ASN A 37 55.24 17.97 -12.49
N LEU A 38 54.46 17.89 -11.41
CA LEU A 38 54.71 16.99 -10.29
C LEU A 38 54.83 15.53 -10.76
N SER A 39 53.98 15.10 -11.70
CA SER A 39 53.98 13.71 -12.19
C SER A 39 55.30 13.35 -12.85
N LEU A 40 55.90 14.31 -13.56
CA LEU A 40 57.21 14.15 -14.13
C LEU A 40 58.28 14.12 -13.04
N ARG A 41 58.23 15.00 -12.04
CA ARG A 41 59.19 14.98 -10.92
C ARG A 41 59.23 13.62 -10.23
N GLU A 42 58.07 13.08 -9.86
CA GLU A 42 58.00 11.80 -9.15
C GLU A 42 58.47 10.65 -10.04
N LYS A 43 58.06 10.63 -11.32
CA LYS A 43 58.55 9.63 -12.27
C LYS A 43 60.07 9.68 -12.42
N LEU A 44 60.65 10.87 -12.53
CA LEU A 44 62.10 11.04 -12.65
C LEU A 44 62.84 10.62 -11.37
N PHE A 45 62.26 10.88 -10.21
CA PHE A 45 62.79 10.44 -8.94
C PHE A 45 62.75 8.91 -8.81
N GLN A 46 61.59 8.28 -9.04
CA GLN A 46 61.42 6.84 -8.84
C GLN A 46 62.13 5.97 -9.89
N GLU A 47 62.06 6.32 -11.18
CA GLU A 47 62.65 5.50 -12.24
C GLU A 47 64.12 5.81 -12.50
N TYR A 48 64.56 7.05 -12.25
CA TYR A 48 65.89 7.52 -12.66
C TYR A 48 66.71 8.14 -11.52
N GLY A 49 66.21 8.17 -10.28
CA GLY A 49 66.89 8.78 -9.14
C GLY A 49 67.22 10.25 -9.36
N PHE A 50 66.44 10.96 -10.19
CA PHE A 50 66.72 12.33 -10.60
C PHE A 50 65.71 13.29 -9.96
N GLU A 51 66.20 14.12 -9.04
CA GLU A 51 65.42 15.17 -8.42
C GLU A 51 65.37 16.41 -9.32
N LEU A 52 64.15 16.79 -9.73
CA LEU A 52 63.92 18.09 -10.36
C LEU A 52 63.93 19.19 -9.29
N PRO A 53 64.56 20.35 -9.56
CA PRO A 53 64.49 21.50 -8.66
C PRO A 53 63.04 21.96 -8.48
N GLN A 54 62.78 22.71 -7.41
CA GLN A 54 61.50 23.37 -7.19
C GLN A 54 61.38 24.57 -8.13
N PHE A 55 60.20 24.75 -8.72
CA PHE A 55 59.93 25.93 -9.52
C PHE A 55 59.65 27.14 -8.63
N ASP A 56 60.30 28.27 -8.93
CA ASP A 56 60.13 29.54 -8.24
C ASP A 56 59.51 30.56 -9.20
N ASP A 57 58.30 31.01 -8.88
CA ASP A 57 57.53 31.96 -9.67
C ASP A 57 58.23 33.33 -9.75
N GLU A 58 58.97 33.75 -8.72
CA GLU A 58 59.67 35.04 -8.72
C GLU A 58 60.86 35.07 -9.68
N ALA A 59 61.59 33.95 -9.77
CA ALA A 59 62.73 33.79 -10.69
C ALA A 59 62.29 33.61 -12.16
N GLY A 60 61.05 33.17 -12.37
CA GLY A 60 60.42 33.01 -13.67
C GLY A 60 60.86 31.75 -14.46
N PRO A 61 60.16 31.43 -15.57
CA PRO A 61 60.31 30.15 -16.27
C PRO A 61 61.71 29.89 -16.86
N GLU A 62 62.40 30.91 -17.37
CA GLU A 62 63.73 30.72 -17.98
C GLU A 62 64.81 30.36 -16.97
N ALA A 63 64.77 30.96 -15.78
CA ALA A 63 65.73 30.63 -14.71
C ALA A 63 65.62 29.15 -14.33
N TYR A 64 64.39 28.65 -14.21
CA TYR A 64 64.12 27.24 -13.95
C TYR A 64 64.59 26.32 -15.08
N LEU A 65 64.28 26.66 -16.34
CA LEU A 65 64.72 25.85 -17.50
C LEU A 65 66.25 25.75 -17.57
N HIS A 66 66.97 26.84 -17.31
CA HIS A 66 68.43 26.83 -17.23
C HIS A 66 68.97 25.97 -16.08
N GLN A 67 68.31 25.98 -14.92
CA GLN A 67 68.69 25.11 -13.81
C GLN A 67 68.55 23.62 -14.18
N VAL A 68 67.44 23.25 -14.83
CA VAL A 68 67.20 21.88 -15.31
C VAL A 68 68.20 21.49 -16.41
N GLU A 69 68.53 22.40 -17.33
CA GLU A 69 69.58 22.17 -18.36
C GLU A 69 70.94 21.87 -17.72
N ARG A 70 71.35 22.63 -16.70
CA ARG A 70 72.62 22.39 -15.99
C ARG A 70 72.65 21.02 -15.32
N LEU A 71 71.54 20.60 -14.71
CA LEU A 71 71.43 19.28 -14.06
C LEU A 71 71.38 18.11 -15.05
N THR A 72 70.89 18.35 -16.27
CA THR A 72 70.75 17.34 -17.32
C THR A 72 71.93 17.30 -18.29
N ALA A 73 72.89 18.23 -18.20
CA ALA A 73 74.05 18.32 -19.10
C ALA A 73 74.88 17.03 -19.21
N ARG A 74 74.92 16.21 -18.14
CA ARG A 74 75.65 14.93 -18.12
C ARG A 74 74.84 13.74 -18.69
N LYS A 75 73.58 13.96 -19.10
CA LYS A 75 72.70 12.92 -19.64
C LYS A 75 72.49 13.14 -21.16
N PRO A 76 73.21 12.41 -22.03
CA PRO A 76 73.27 12.72 -23.47
C PRO A 76 71.95 12.53 -24.22
N ARG A 77 71.03 11.72 -23.69
CA ARG A 77 69.70 11.50 -24.28
C ARG A 77 68.63 12.50 -23.82
N TRP A 78 68.97 13.39 -22.88
CA TRP A 78 68.02 14.30 -22.26
C TRP A 78 68.25 15.71 -22.80
N LYS A 79 67.19 16.35 -23.27
CA LYS A 79 67.26 17.70 -23.83
C LYS A 79 66.05 18.50 -23.39
N VAL A 80 66.31 19.65 -22.79
CA VAL A 80 65.29 20.64 -22.50
C VAL A 80 64.96 21.39 -23.79
N LYS A 81 63.68 21.62 -24.06
CA LYS A 81 63.20 22.36 -25.23
C LYS A 81 62.27 23.49 -24.80
N ARG A 82 62.53 24.70 -25.30
CA ARG A 82 61.71 25.90 -25.12
C ARG A 82 60.56 25.87 -26.12
N GLN A 83 59.54 25.07 -25.82
CA GLN A 83 58.35 24.91 -26.66
C GLN A 83 57.10 24.97 -25.78
N MET A 84 56.06 25.64 -26.26
CA MET A 84 54.74 25.62 -25.64
C MET A 84 53.84 24.66 -26.42
N THR A 85 53.02 23.90 -25.72
CA THR A 85 52.05 22.98 -26.32
C THR A 85 50.77 23.06 -25.51
N ILE A 86 49.64 23.18 -26.21
CA ILE A 86 48.32 23.13 -25.57
C ILE A 86 47.97 21.65 -25.40
N ALA A 87 47.75 21.24 -24.15
CA ALA A 87 47.39 19.87 -23.81
C ALA A 87 46.40 19.86 -22.64
N LEU A 88 45.55 18.84 -22.61
CA LEU A 88 44.69 18.57 -21.47
C LEU A 88 45.51 17.80 -20.43
N LEU A 89 45.90 18.48 -19.35
CA LEU A 89 46.65 17.90 -18.25
C LEU A 89 45.77 17.85 -17.00
N SER A 90 45.77 16.73 -16.29
CA SER A 90 45.08 16.58 -15.01
C SER A 90 46.08 16.12 -13.95
N PHE A 91 46.36 17.01 -12.99
CA PHE A 91 47.25 16.75 -11.86
C PHE A 91 46.49 16.44 -10.56
N THR A 92 45.16 16.40 -10.59
CA THR A 92 44.29 16.26 -9.41
C THR A 92 44.63 15.03 -8.57
N LYS A 93 44.94 13.90 -9.21
CA LYS A 93 45.28 12.65 -8.50
C LYS A 93 46.57 12.75 -7.70
N MET A 94 47.51 13.60 -8.12
CA MET A 94 48.80 13.71 -7.46
C MET A 94 48.73 14.56 -6.19
N LEU A 95 47.86 15.56 -6.17
CA LEU A 95 47.56 16.30 -4.94
C LEU A 95 46.99 15.35 -3.87
N LEU A 96 46.10 14.42 -4.25
CA LEU A 96 45.60 13.40 -3.32
C LEU A 96 46.72 12.51 -2.76
N VAL A 97 47.66 12.07 -3.60
CA VAL A 97 48.81 11.26 -3.14
C VAL A 97 49.68 12.05 -2.16
N ARG A 98 49.91 13.34 -2.43
CA ARG A 98 50.65 14.21 -1.52
C ARG A 98 49.90 14.39 -0.21
N ASP A 99 48.59 14.64 -0.25
CA ASP A 99 47.79 14.85 0.95
C ASP A 99 47.73 13.61 1.85
N ILE A 100 47.86 12.41 1.28
CA ILE A 100 47.87 11.13 2.03
C ILE A 100 49.27 10.77 2.55
N ASP A 101 50.34 11.46 2.11
CA ASP A 101 51.69 11.20 2.61
C ASP A 101 51.75 11.42 4.13
N PRO A 102 52.09 10.40 4.94
CA PRO A 102 52.18 10.50 6.39
C PRO A 102 53.09 11.64 6.88
N LYS A 103 54.10 12.02 6.10
CA LYS A 103 55.03 13.12 6.42
C LYS A 103 54.34 14.48 6.48
N ASN A 104 53.23 14.67 5.76
CA ASN A 104 52.47 15.92 5.75
C ASN A 104 51.55 16.09 6.96
N TRP A 105 51.50 15.11 7.86
CA TRP A 105 50.69 15.13 9.08
C TRP A 105 51.55 14.97 10.36
N PRO A 106 52.51 15.88 10.63
CA PRO A 106 53.45 15.74 11.73
C PRO A 106 52.83 16.25 13.04
N ASN A 107 52.03 15.47 13.76
CA ASN A 107 51.46 15.84 15.07
C ASN A 107 50.82 14.66 15.83
N ALA A 108 51.39 13.45 15.78
CA ALA A 108 50.82 12.31 16.50
C ALA A 108 51.37 12.18 17.92
N THR A 109 50.54 11.70 18.85
CA THR A 109 50.87 11.49 20.27
C THR A 109 51.99 10.47 20.47
N ASN A 110 52.23 9.57 19.52
CA ASN A 110 53.21 8.49 19.60
C ASN A 110 54.47 8.71 18.73
N GLY A 111 54.67 9.90 18.16
CA GLY A 111 55.78 10.18 17.24
C GLY A 111 55.61 9.61 15.83
N ALA A 112 54.46 9.01 15.54
CA ALA A 112 54.03 8.60 14.20
C ALA A 112 53.36 9.77 13.44
N SER A 113 52.71 9.48 12.31
CA SER A 113 51.88 10.44 11.56
C SER A 113 50.49 10.55 12.17
N ALA A 114 49.95 11.77 12.33
CA ALA A 114 48.62 11.99 12.89
C ALA A 114 47.51 11.32 12.06
N LEU A 115 47.75 11.14 10.76
CA LEU A 115 46.87 10.40 9.86
C LEU A 115 46.82 8.91 10.21
N MET A 116 47.98 8.31 10.53
CA MET A 116 48.09 6.89 10.87
C MET A 116 47.53 6.59 12.28
N ASP A 117 47.62 7.54 13.19
CA ASP A 117 47.04 7.41 14.54
C ASP A 117 45.53 7.73 14.58
N HIS A 118 44.94 8.19 13.47
CA HIS A 118 43.54 8.60 13.43
C HIS A 118 42.58 7.39 13.56
N ALA A 119 41.66 7.45 14.54
CA ALA A 119 40.78 6.33 14.90
C ALA A 119 39.99 5.74 13.72
N ILE A 120 39.45 6.59 12.84
CA ILE A 120 38.70 6.13 11.65
C ILE A 120 39.61 5.47 10.62
N VAL A 121 40.83 6.00 10.42
CA VAL A 121 41.79 5.44 9.45
C VAL A 121 42.20 4.06 9.92
N ARG A 122 42.54 3.92 11.21
CA ARG A 122 42.84 2.63 11.83
C ARG A 122 41.66 1.67 11.72
N MET A 123 40.43 2.12 11.99
CA MET A 123 39.24 1.28 11.85
C MET A 123 39.05 0.72 10.42
N VAL A 124 39.32 1.53 9.40
CA VAL A 124 39.19 1.11 7.99
C VAL A 124 40.25 0.08 7.59
N PHE A 125 41.49 0.21 8.08
CA PHE A 125 42.61 -0.65 7.68
C PHE A 125 42.87 -1.84 8.62
N GLU A 126 42.67 -1.67 9.94
CA GLU A 126 42.87 -2.68 10.98
C GLU A 126 41.58 -3.47 11.26
N GLY A 127 40.42 -2.94 10.88
CA GLY A 127 39.11 -3.47 11.23
C GLY A 127 38.67 -3.07 12.64
N VAL A 128 37.40 -3.30 12.95
CA VAL A 128 36.87 -3.08 14.31
C VAL A 128 37.20 -4.31 15.15
N PRO A 129 37.88 -4.16 16.31
CA PRO A 129 37.98 -5.25 17.28
C PRO A 129 36.58 -5.70 17.65
N ASN A 130 36.29 -6.98 17.47
CA ASN A 130 34.98 -7.55 17.76
C ASN A 130 34.82 -7.65 19.29
N ASP A 131 34.65 -6.50 19.95
CA ASP A 131 34.43 -6.39 21.40
C ASP A 131 33.02 -6.85 21.72
N GLY A 132 32.79 -8.17 21.63
CA GLY A 132 31.86 -9.01 22.42
C GLY A 132 30.40 -8.58 22.64
N GLY A 133 29.96 -7.44 22.14
CA GLY A 133 28.63 -6.88 22.24
C GLY A 133 28.11 -6.78 20.82
N GLY A 134 27.08 -7.55 20.52
CA GLY A 134 26.34 -7.41 19.27
C GLY A 134 25.79 -6.00 19.14
N ALA A 135 26.59 -5.10 18.57
CA ALA A 135 26.08 -3.87 18.01
C ALA A 135 25.18 -4.34 16.87
N SER A 136 23.87 -4.31 17.12
CA SER A 136 22.86 -4.51 16.09
C SER A 136 23.30 -3.70 14.87
N ALA A 137 23.47 -4.37 13.73
CA ALA A 137 23.81 -3.73 12.46
C ALA A 137 22.76 -2.67 12.03
N VAL A 138 21.63 -2.62 12.75
CA VAL A 138 20.55 -1.66 12.60
C VAL A 138 20.58 -0.69 13.77
N ALA A 139 20.69 0.61 13.44
CA ALA A 139 20.60 1.70 14.41
C ALA A 139 19.27 1.65 15.17
N ALA A 140 19.29 2.02 16.45
CA ALA A 140 18.07 2.09 17.25
C ALA A 140 17.20 3.27 16.77
N GLU A 141 15.90 3.03 16.67
CA GLU A 141 14.92 4.09 16.42
C GLU A 141 14.52 4.71 17.76
N TYR A 142 14.68 6.02 17.89
CA TYR A 142 14.37 6.76 19.11
C TYR A 142 12.96 7.37 19.02
N GLN A 143 12.26 7.43 20.15
CA GLN A 143 11.03 8.20 20.24
C GLN A 143 11.34 9.70 20.14
N ILE A 144 10.75 10.36 19.14
CA ILE A 144 10.98 11.78 18.85
C ILE A 144 10.62 12.65 20.05
N ASP A 145 9.41 12.47 20.60
CA ASP A 145 8.84 13.38 21.61
C ASP A 145 9.31 13.14 23.06
N GLY A 146 10.19 12.18 23.30
CA GLY A 146 10.74 11.85 24.63
C GLY A 146 12.27 11.90 24.71
N HIS A 147 12.95 12.23 23.62
CA HIS A 147 14.41 12.22 23.58
C HIS A 147 15.00 13.55 24.07
N ALA A 148 16.16 13.52 24.73
CA ALA A 148 16.84 14.73 25.23
C ALA A 148 17.15 15.76 24.10
N LEU A 149 17.35 15.26 22.88
CA LEU A 149 17.57 16.04 21.67
C LEU A 149 16.29 16.22 20.81
N GLN A 150 15.08 16.10 21.37
CA GLN A 150 13.82 16.22 20.61
C GLN A 150 13.69 17.51 19.80
N ASN A 151 14.27 18.61 20.30
CA ASN A 151 14.18 19.94 19.70
C ASN A 151 15.31 20.19 18.69
N LEU A 152 15.48 19.27 17.74
CA LEU A 152 16.41 19.48 16.63
C LEU A 152 15.91 20.64 15.75
N PRO A 153 16.79 21.56 15.32
CA PRO A 153 16.44 22.63 14.39
C PRO A 153 16.31 22.06 12.97
N LEU A 154 15.21 21.36 12.71
CA LEU A 154 14.91 20.78 11.41
C LEU A 154 14.52 21.89 10.42
N THR A 155 15.24 21.96 9.29
CA THR A 155 14.91 22.86 8.17
C THR A 155 13.85 22.31 7.23
N TYR A 156 13.70 20.99 7.22
CA TYR A 156 12.74 20.23 6.43
C TYR A 156 12.13 19.13 7.30
N ASP A 157 10.96 18.63 6.91
CA ASP A 157 10.30 17.51 7.58
C ASP A 157 11.25 16.30 7.71
N ALA A 158 11.10 15.51 8.76
CA ALA A 158 11.86 14.28 8.95
C ALA A 158 10.95 13.22 9.54
N ASP A 159 11.05 12.00 9.01
CA ASP A 159 10.45 10.84 9.67
C ASP A 159 11.29 10.39 10.88
N SER A 160 10.79 9.43 11.65
CA SER A 160 11.43 8.91 12.86
C SER A 160 12.80 8.30 12.61
N SER A 161 13.00 7.64 11.47
CA SER A 161 14.29 7.05 11.09
C SER A 161 15.33 8.11 10.76
N GLN A 162 14.93 9.15 10.00
CA GLN A 162 15.78 10.29 9.67
C GLN A 162 16.12 11.09 10.92
N HIS A 163 15.15 11.30 11.81
CA HIS A 163 15.36 12.00 13.09
C HIS A 163 16.36 11.24 13.98
N SER A 164 16.25 9.91 14.04
CA SER A 164 17.18 9.05 14.78
C SER A 164 18.61 9.14 14.25
N ALA A 165 18.77 9.14 12.92
CA ALA A 165 20.08 9.33 12.30
C ALA A 165 20.72 10.69 12.65
N LEU A 166 19.91 11.75 12.75
CA LEU A 166 20.38 13.06 13.19
C LEU A 166 20.83 13.05 14.66
N ILE A 167 20.06 12.41 15.54
CA ILE A 167 20.42 12.26 16.96
C ILE A 167 21.78 11.57 17.11
N ASP A 168 21.98 10.47 16.40
CA ASP A 168 23.23 9.71 16.45
C ASP A 168 24.42 10.54 15.93
N ALA A 169 24.23 11.27 14.83
CA ALA A 169 25.27 12.16 14.28
C ALA A 169 25.64 13.30 15.24
N LEU A 170 24.65 13.95 15.84
CA LEU A 170 24.86 15.05 16.79
C LEU A 170 25.51 14.57 18.10
N SER A 171 25.26 13.31 18.47
CA SER A 171 25.94 12.62 19.58
C SER A 171 27.40 12.24 19.27
N GLY A 172 27.91 12.59 18.07
CA GLY A 172 29.30 12.34 17.68
C GLY A 172 29.58 10.92 17.18
N LYS A 173 28.55 10.13 16.86
CA LYS A 173 28.72 8.77 16.32
C LYS A 173 29.08 8.82 14.85
N ASN A 174 29.99 7.95 14.43
CA ASN A 174 30.21 7.65 13.02
C ASN A 174 29.09 6.73 12.54
N LEU A 175 28.41 7.08 11.45
CA LEU A 175 27.24 6.34 10.98
C LEU A 175 27.18 6.26 9.45
N VAL A 176 26.51 5.21 8.98
CA VAL A 176 26.20 4.98 7.57
C VAL A 176 24.70 5.02 7.41
N VAL A 177 24.19 5.98 6.63
CA VAL A 177 22.77 6.07 6.30
C VAL A 177 22.53 5.48 4.91
N GLU A 178 21.82 4.37 4.85
CA GLU A 178 21.33 3.82 3.60
C GLU A 178 19.87 4.24 3.38
N GLY A 179 19.56 4.65 2.15
CA GLY A 179 18.20 5.02 1.79
C GLY A 179 17.93 4.67 0.33
N PRO A 180 16.81 4.00 -0.01
CA PRO A 180 16.38 3.79 -1.38
C PRO A 180 16.21 5.12 -2.17
N PRO A 181 16.09 5.07 -3.52
CA PRO A 181 15.74 6.25 -4.30
C PRO A 181 14.41 6.86 -3.81
N GLY A 182 14.38 8.18 -3.62
CA GLY A 182 13.16 8.90 -3.17
C GLY A 182 12.97 9.01 -1.65
N THR A 183 13.78 8.36 -0.80
CA THR A 183 13.61 8.37 0.67
C THR A 183 14.18 9.62 1.37
N GLY A 184 14.31 10.73 0.66
CA GLY A 184 14.72 12.00 1.29
C GLY A 184 16.18 12.10 1.72
N LYS A 185 17.12 11.26 1.24
CA LYS A 185 18.55 11.33 1.64
C LYS A 185 19.15 12.74 1.65
N SER A 186 18.96 13.51 0.57
CA SER A 186 19.46 14.89 0.50
C SER A 186 18.80 15.81 1.53
N GLN A 187 17.55 15.55 1.90
CA GLN A 187 16.82 16.27 2.94
C GLN A 187 17.38 15.95 4.34
N THR A 188 17.68 14.68 4.60
CA THR A 188 18.37 14.25 5.83
C THR A 188 19.75 14.90 5.95
N ILE A 189 20.53 14.93 4.86
CA ILE A 189 21.83 15.61 4.81
C ILE A 189 21.66 17.11 5.11
N THR A 190 20.69 17.78 4.48
CA THR A 190 20.46 19.21 4.71
C THR A 190 20.08 19.50 6.16
N ASN A 191 19.17 18.72 6.75
CA ASN A 191 18.79 18.86 8.15
C ASN A 191 19.97 18.62 9.09
N LEU A 192 20.82 17.64 8.79
CA LEU A 192 22.01 17.35 9.58
C LEU A 192 23.01 18.51 9.53
N ILE A 193 23.30 19.04 8.34
CA ILE A 193 24.18 20.21 8.17
C ILE A 193 23.61 21.40 8.96
N ALA A 194 22.32 21.68 8.82
CA ALA A 194 21.66 22.78 9.53
C ALA A 194 21.76 22.63 11.05
N ALA A 195 21.54 21.42 11.59
CA ALA A 195 21.62 21.15 13.02
C ALA A 195 23.05 21.31 13.56
N VAL A 196 24.05 20.80 12.85
CA VAL A 196 25.46 20.93 13.24
C VAL A 196 25.91 22.39 13.20
N VAL A 197 25.48 23.15 12.18
CA VAL A 197 25.75 24.60 12.09
C VAL A 197 25.06 25.37 13.21
N ALA A 198 23.85 24.99 13.60
CA ALA A 198 23.14 25.61 14.72
C ALA A 198 23.85 25.39 16.08
N GLU A 199 24.61 24.30 16.24
CA GLU A 199 25.49 24.08 17.41
C GLU A 199 26.82 24.85 17.33
N GLY A 200 27.05 25.65 16.28
CA GLY A 200 28.27 26.41 16.08
C GLY A 200 29.46 25.58 15.58
N LYS A 201 29.22 24.36 15.08
CA LYS A 201 30.26 23.50 14.51
C LYS A 201 30.46 23.78 13.02
N THR A 202 31.65 23.45 12.51
CA THR A 202 31.99 23.52 11.09
C THR A 202 31.71 22.19 10.38
N VAL A 203 31.21 22.25 9.14
CA VAL A 203 30.89 21.04 8.35
C VAL A 203 31.62 21.06 7.02
N LEU A 204 32.29 19.96 6.69
CA LEU A 204 32.83 19.68 5.36
C LEU A 204 31.95 18.62 4.68
N PHE A 205 31.21 19.02 3.65
CA PHE A 205 30.39 18.11 2.87
C PHE A 205 31.11 17.71 1.58
N VAL A 206 31.34 16.41 1.39
CA VAL A 206 32.07 15.84 0.23
C VAL A 206 31.17 14.84 -0.49
N SER A 207 31.24 14.85 -1.82
CA SER A 207 30.53 13.89 -2.68
C SER A 207 31.34 13.64 -3.95
N GLU A 208 31.25 12.41 -4.48
CA GLU A 208 31.82 12.05 -5.78
C GLU A 208 31.14 12.80 -6.93
N LYS A 209 29.82 12.99 -6.85
CA LYS A 209 29.02 13.60 -7.92
C LYS A 209 28.68 15.04 -7.59
N LEU A 210 29.01 15.96 -8.51
CA LEU A 210 28.65 17.38 -8.43
C LEU A 210 27.15 17.60 -8.23
N ALA A 211 26.30 16.82 -8.91
CA ALA A 211 24.85 16.91 -8.79
C ALA A 211 24.35 16.75 -7.34
N ALA A 212 25.00 15.92 -6.52
CA ALA A 212 24.60 15.77 -5.12
C ALA A 212 24.97 17.00 -4.28
N LEU A 213 26.12 17.64 -4.57
CA LEU A 213 26.51 18.91 -3.95
C LEU A 213 25.50 20.01 -4.31
N GLU A 214 25.17 20.16 -5.59
CA GLU A 214 24.22 21.17 -6.08
C GLU A 214 22.81 20.99 -5.47
N VAL A 215 22.33 19.75 -5.35
CA VAL A 215 21.01 19.48 -4.74
C VAL A 215 20.97 19.89 -3.28
N VAL A 216 22.00 19.56 -2.50
CA VAL A 216 22.07 19.92 -1.07
C VAL A 216 22.27 21.42 -0.90
N GLN A 217 23.12 22.05 -1.71
CA GLN A 217 23.31 23.51 -1.71
C GLN A 217 22.01 24.24 -2.03
N LYS A 218 21.29 23.81 -3.08
CA LYS A 218 19.99 24.39 -3.43
C LYS A 218 18.99 24.31 -2.28
N ARG A 219 18.97 23.20 -1.55
CA ARG A 219 18.13 23.05 -0.34
C ARG A 219 18.57 23.98 0.79
N LEU A 220 19.86 24.02 1.11
CA LEU A 220 20.39 24.97 2.11
C LEU A 220 20.03 26.42 1.74
N LYS A 221 20.15 26.79 0.46
CA LYS A 221 19.72 28.09 -0.05
C LYS A 221 18.23 28.34 0.11
N GLN A 222 17.37 27.37 -0.22
CA GLN A 222 15.93 27.46 -0.02
C GLN A 222 15.55 27.58 1.47
N ALA A 223 16.33 26.96 2.36
CA ALA A 223 16.19 27.10 3.81
C ALA A 223 16.78 28.42 4.36
N GLY A 224 17.33 29.29 3.52
CA GLY A 224 17.95 30.56 3.93
C GLY A 224 19.36 30.44 4.51
N LEU A 225 20.01 29.29 4.36
CA LEU A 225 21.34 28.99 4.89
C LEU A 225 22.48 29.16 3.87
N GLU A 226 22.20 29.74 2.70
CA GLU A 226 23.21 29.98 1.63
C GLU A 226 24.45 30.71 2.15
N HIS A 227 24.26 31.66 3.06
CA HIS A 227 25.34 32.45 3.62
C HIS A 227 26.36 31.64 4.43
N PHE A 228 25.94 30.51 5.00
CA PHE A 228 26.79 29.60 5.76
C PHE A 228 27.49 28.56 4.87
N CYS A 229 27.17 28.52 3.58
CA CYS A 229 27.74 27.57 2.63
C CYS A 229 28.86 28.23 1.85
N LEU A 230 30.06 27.65 1.81
CA LEU A 230 31.14 28.06 0.90
C LEU A 230 31.38 26.95 -0.11
N GLU A 231 31.28 27.28 -1.40
CA GLU A 231 31.48 26.30 -2.46
C GLU A 231 32.89 26.35 -3.03
N LEU A 232 33.53 25.18 -3.07
CA LEU A 232 34.88 25.01 -3.58
C LEU A 232 34.85 24.07 -4.80
N HIS A 233 34.28 24.54 -5.91
CA HIS A 233 34.26 23.77 -7.17
C HIS A 233 35.65 23.79 -7.84
N SER A 234 36.24 22.61 -8.07
CA SER A 234 37.68 22.48 -8.40
C SER A 234 38.13 22.95 -9.80
N ASN A 235 37.22 23.36 -10.70
CA ASN A 235 37.58 23.59 -12.11
C ASN A 235 37.28 25.00 -12.65
N LYS A 236 36.67 25.88 -11.86
CA LYS A 236 36.27 27.25 -12.30
C LYS A 236 36.35 28.33 -11.23
N THR A 237 36.60 27.98 -9.97
CA THR A 237 36.59 28.98 -8.91
C THR A 237 37.92 29.71 -8.88
N GLN A 238 37.98 30.81 -9.64
CA GLN A 238 39.09 31.75 -9.61
C GLN A 238 39.34 32.14 -8.15
N LYS A 239 40.60 32.09 -7.69
CA LYS A 239 41.02 32.47 -6.33
C LYS A 239 40.38 33.78 -5.85
N LYS A 240 40.25 34.74 -6.77
CA LYS A 240 39.56 36.02 -6.54
C LYS A 240 38.09 35.86 -6.12
N HIS A 241 37.33 35.00 -6.80
CA HIS A 241 35.93 34.74 -6.47
C HIS A 241 35.77 34.13 -5.07
N VAL A 242 36.64 33.19 -4.69
CA VAL A 242 36.63 32.62 -3.32
C VAL A 242 36.86 33.71 -2.28
N LEU A 243 37.83 34.60 -2.52
CA LEU A 243 38.13 35.71 -1.60
C LEU A 243 36.96 36.70 -1.47
N GLU A 244 36.34 37.07 -2.59
CA GLU A 244 35.14 37.93 -2.59
C GLU A 244 33.98 37.28 -1.83
N GLU A 245 33.78 35.98 -2.01
CA GLU A 245 32.78 35.19 -1.30
C GLU A 245 33.02 35.11 0.21
N LEU A 246 34.28 34.95 0.62
CA LEU A 246 34.68 34.96 2.03
C LEU A 246 34.48 36.34 2.65
N GLU A 247 34.86 37.40 1.96
CA GLU A 247 34.68 38.78 2.43
C GLU A 247 33.20 39.12 2.62
N LYS A 248 32.36 38.79 1.63
CA LYS A 248 30.91 38.94 1.74
C LYS A 248 30.36 38.21 2.95
N ARG A 249 30.89 37.01 3.24
CA ARG A 249 30.43 36.20 4.38
C ARG A 249 30.86 36.75 5.72
N ARG A 250 32.11 37.18 5.84
CA ARG A 250 32.69 37.80 7.03
C ARG A 250 31.96 39.08 7.44
N ASN A 251 31.53 39.88 6.46
CA ASN A 251 30.96 41.20 6.72
C ASN A 251 29.43 41.18 6.95
N ALA A 252 28.77 40.03 6.88
CA ALA A 252 27.32 39.96 7.02
C ALA A 252 26.85 40.05 8.47
N GLN A 253 25.68 40.65 8.65
CA GLN A 253 25.02 40.78 9.94
C GLN A 253 23.60 40.23 9.81
N PHE A 254 23.18 39.45 10.81
CA PHE A 254 21.85 38.88 10.89
C PHE A 254 21.09 39.50 12.04
N ALA A 255 19.89 40.02 11.77
CA ALA A 255 19.00 40.49 12.82
C ALA A 255 18.34 39.29 13.51
N PRO A 256 18.20 39.31 14.85
CA PRO A 256 17.48 38.26 15.56
C PRO A 256 16.00 38.25 15.10
N PRO A 257 15.41 37.06 14.85
CA PRO A 257 14.04 36.97 14.38
C PRO A 257 13.06 37.46 15.44
N GLN A 258 12.20 38.42 15.07
CA GLN A 258 11.17 38.96 15.96
C GLN A 258 10.06 37.94 16.21
N GLY A 259 9.66 37.76 17.48
CA GLY A 259 8.55 36.89 17.87
C GLY A 259 8.82 35.38 17.75
N LEU A 260 10.07 34.95 17.55
CA LEU A 260 10.43 33.53 17.47
C LEU A 260 10.02 32.77 18.74
N SER A 261 10.27 33.35 19.92
CA SER A 261 9.92 32.74 21.20
C SER A 261 8.43 32.48 21.37
N ALA A 262 7.58 33.42 20.94
CA ALA A 262 6.13 33.27 20.96
C ALA A 262 5.67 32.15 20.02
N LYS A 263 6.22 32.09 18.79
CA LYS A 263 5.92 31.01 17.84
C LYS A 263 6.36 29.64 18.36
N LEU A 264 7.56 29.54 18.95
CA LEU A 264 8.05 28.30 19.55
C LEU A 264 7.14 27.83 20.69
N LYS A 265 6.67 28.76 21.54
CA LYS A 265 5.69 28.44 22.59
C LYS A 265 4.38 27.91 22.01
N THR A 266 3.81 28.58 21.01
CA THR A 266 2.57 28.10 20.35
C THR A 266 2.77 26.74 19.69
N LEU A 267 3.92 26.49 19.06
CA LEU A 267 4.23 25.18 18.47
C LEU A 267 4.28 24.08 19.54
N GLU A 268 4.91 24.36 20.67
CA GLU A 268 4.99 23.41 21.78
C GLU A 268 3.61 23.10 22.38
N GLU A 269 2.75 24.11 22.55
CA GLU A 269 1.35 23.93 22.99
C GLU A 269 0.57 23.04 22.01
N ARG A 270 0.75 23.23 20.70
CA ARG A 270 0.12 22.39 19.67
C ARG A 270 0.66 20.96 19.68
N ARG A 271 1.96 20.79 19.85
CA ARG A 271 2.60 19.47 19.97
C ARG A 271 2.02 18.69 21.14
N GLN A 272 1.90 19.33 22.30
CA GLN A 272 1.30 18.72 23.49
C GLN A 272 -0.18 18.35 23.29
N GLN A 273 -0.96 19.19 22.60
CA GLN A 273 -2.35 18.88 22.26
C GLN A 273 -2.47 17.65 21.35
N LEU A 274 -1.62 17.55 20.33
CA LEU A 274 -1.61 16.41 19.41
C LEU A 274 -1.14 15.13 20.08
N ALA A 275 -0.10 15.21 20.91
CA ALA A 275 0.38 14.08 21.71
C ALA A 275 -0.73 13.57 22.65
N ALA A 276 -1.38 14.46 23.39
CA ALA A 276 -2.49 14.08 24.28
C ALA A 276 -3.66 13.43 23.51
N TYR A 277 -3.95 13.90 22.30
CA TYR A 277 -4.97 13.28 21.45
C TYR A 277 -4.56 11.87 20.98
N ALA A 278 -3.30 11.71 20.55
CA ALA A 278 -2.78 10.40 20.14
C ALA A 278 -2.76 9.41 21.31
N ASP A 279 -2.35 9.85 22.49
CA ASP A 279 -2.36 9.05 23.72
C ASP A 279 -3.78 8.64 24.09
N LEU A 280 -4.75 9.55 24.01
CA LEU A 280 -6.16 9.25 24.28
C LEU A 280 -6.71 8.21 23.30
N LEU A 281 -6.43 8.33 22.01
CA LEU A 281 -6.87 7.36 21.01
C LEU A 281 -6.29 5.97 21.25
N ASN A 282 -5.03 5.91 21.67
CA ASN A 282 -4.33 4.66 21.96
C ASN A 282 -4.54 4.14 23.39
N GLY A 283 -5.19 4.92 24.26
CA GLY A 283 -5.53 4.58 25.62
C GLY A 283 -6.85 3.81 25.75
N VAL A 284 -6.97 3.05 26.84
CA VAL A 284 -8.22 2.39 27.24
C VAL A 284 -8.98 3.33 28.17
N HIS A 285 -10.17 3.76 27.73
CA HIS A 285 -10.99 4.71 28.47
C HIS A 285 -12.44 4.24 28.54
N GLY A 286 -12.97 4.15 29.77
CA GLY A 286 -14.41 4.00 30.02
C GLY A 286 -15.05 2.71 29.52
N ASN A 287 -14.28 1.65 29.27
CA ASN A 287 -14.82 0.35 28.85
C ASN A 287 -14.17 -0.82 29.60
N ALA A 288 -14.97 -1.83 29.96
CA ALA A 288 -14.50 -3.03 30.66
C ALA A 288 -13.88 -4.10 29.73
N CYS A 289 -14.06 -3.98 28.42
CA CYS A 289 -13.46 -4.86 27.41
C CYS A 289 -11.95 -4.65 27.19
N GLY A 290 -11.34 -3.64 27.82
CA GLY A 290 -9.90 -3.36 27.66
C GLY A 290 -9.53 -2.85 26.27
N LEU A 291 -10.48 -2.31 25.52
CA LEU A 291 -10.27 -1.82 24.16
C LEU A 291 -9.79 -0.38 24.16
N THR A 292 -8.85 -0.06 23.28
CA THR A 292 -8.45 1.33 23.06
C THR A 292 -9.57 2.10 22.36
N VAL A 293 -9.63 3.42 22.54
CA VAL A 293 -10.64 4.26 21.86
C VAL A 293 -10.57 4.07 20.34
N HIS A 294 -9.37 3.97 19.79
CA HIS A 294 -9.14 3.65 18.37
C HIS A 294 -9.79 2.31 17.98
N GLN A 295 -9.57 1.24 18.76
CA GLN A 295 -10.18 -0.06 18.49
C GLN A 295 -11.70 -0.01 18.55
N VAL A 296 -12.28 0.70 19.52
CA VAL A 296 -13.73 0.86 19.64
C VAL A 296 -14.30 1.55 18.41
N LEU A 297 -13.72 2.69 17.99
CA LEU A 297 -14.18 3.44 16.82
C LEU A 297 -14.11 2.61 15.54
N TRP A 298 -13.01 1.90 15.30
CA TRP A 298 -12.85 1.09 14.08
C TRP A 298 -13.71 -0.17 14.09
N ARG A 299 -13.87 -0.82 15.25
CA ARG A 299 -14.81 -1.96 15.38
C ARG A 299 -16.24 -1.49 15.13
N ALA A 300 -16.66 -0.37 15.72
CA ALA A 300 -17.98 0.21 15.51
C ALA A 300 -18.23 0.54 14.03
N GLU A 301 -17.27 1.16 13.36
CA GLU A 301 -17.39 1.47 11.93
C GLU A 301 -17.42 0.20 11.05
N ARG A 302 -16.59 -0.80 11.36
CA ARG A 302 -16.62 -2.10 10.67
C ARG A 302 -18.00 -2.76 10.78
N TYR A 303 -18.60 -2.79 11.97
CA TYR A 303 -19.94 -3.37 12.15
C TYR A 303 -21.03 -2.51 11.51
N ARG A 304 -20.93 -1.18 11.57
CA ARG A 304 -21.85 -0.27 10.88
C ARG A 304 -21.86 -0.51 9.37
N GLN A 305 -20.70 -0.77 8.77
CA GLN A 305 -20.60 -1.11 7.35
C GLN A 305 -21.19 -2.49 7.04
N ALA A 306 -21.02 -3.47 7.92
CA ALA A 306 -21.63 -4.79 7.78
C ALA A 306 -23.17 -4.74 7.88
N CYS A 307 -23.71 -3.83 8.70
CA CYS A 307 -25.15 -3.64 8.90
C CYS A 307 -25.82 -2.70 7.87
N ARG A 308 -25.13 -2.32 6.78
CA ARG A 308 -25.68 -1.42 5.74
C ARG A 308 -27.04 -1.94 5.25
N GLY A 309 -28.08 -1.10 5.42
CA GLY A 309 -29.47 -1.39 5.04
C GLY A 309 -30.45 -1.52 6.21
N TRP A 310 -29.96 -1.65 7.45
CA TRP A 310 -30.79 -1.86 8.63
C TRP A 310 -30.77 -0.64 9.56
N ALA A 311 -31.52 0.41 9.21
CA ALA A 311 -31.59 1.67 9.97
C ALA A 311 -31.96 1.46 11.45
N ALA A 312 -32.83 0.48 11.73
CA ALA A 312 -33.28 0.13 13.08
C ALA A 312 -32.14 -0.29 14.03
N THR A 313 -30.99 -0.74 13.51
CA THR A 313 -29.84 -1.12 14.36
C THR A 313 -29.17 0.07 15.05
N GLN A 314 -29.38 1.29 14.55
CA GLN A 314 -28.86 2.52 15.19
C GLN A 314 -29.72 2.99 16.38
N GLU A 315 -30.93 2.46 16.53
CA GLU A 315 -31.86 2.80 17.60
C GLU A 315 -31.72 1.87 18.82
N ILE A 316 -30.98 0.76 18.68
CA ILE A 316 -30.76 -0.20 19.76
C ILE A 316 -29.72 0.36 20.73
N TYR A 317 -30.18 0.83 21.88
CA TYR A 317 -29.32 1.30 22.97
C TYR A 317 -29.09 0.20 24.00
N VAL A 318 -27.82 -0.15 24.23
CA VAL A 318 -27.39 -1.11 25.27
C VAL A 318 -26.80 -0.32 26.43
N ALA A 319 -27.61 -0.05 27.45
CA ALA A 319 -27.26 0.86 28.56
C ALA A 319 -26.01 0.44 29.34
N ASP A 320 -25.76 -0.85 29.48
CA ASP A 320 -24.64 -1.43 30.21
C ASP A 320 -23.46 -1.81 29.30
N GLY A 321 -23.45 -1.35 28.05
CA GLY A 321 -22.40 -1.64 27.08
C GLY A 321 -20.99 -1.29 27.58
N PRO A 322 -20.72 -0.07 28.11
CA PRO A 322 -19.40 0.31 28.61
C PRO A 322 -18.90 -0.54 29.78
N SER A 323 -19.81 -1.01 30.64
CA SER A 323 -19.51 -1.85 31.79
C SER A 323 -19.47 -3.35 31.47
N SER A 324 -19.89 -3.76 30.26
CA SER A 324 -19.87 -5.16 29.84
C SER A 324 -18.45 -5.60 29.54
N ASP A 325 -18.03 -6.74 30.08
CA ASP A 325 -16.77 -7.37 29.74
C ASP A 325 -16.93 -8.28 28.50
N GLU A 326 -15.81 -8.84 28.03
CA GLU A 326 -15.80 -9.71 26.85
C GLU A 326 -16.68 -10.96 27.02
N ALA A 327 -16.76 -11.49 28.25
CA ALA A 327 -17.58 -12.67 28.54
C ALA A 327 -19.08 -12.37 28.45
N ALA A 328 -19.52 -11.23 29.01
CA ALA A 328 -20.90 -10.77 28.90
C ALA A 328 -21.27 -10.46 27.45
N PHE A 329 -20.36 -9.86 26.67
CA PHE A 329 -20.55 -9.63 25.24
C PHE A 329 -20.74 -10.95 24.49
N GLN A 330 -19.85 -11.93 24.69
CA GLN A 330 -19.92 -13.23 24.01
C GLN A 330 -21.22 -13.97 24.34
N SER A 331 -21.65 -13.97 25.61
CA SER A 331 -22.90 -14.59 26.03
C SER A 331 -24.12 -13.97 25.33
N ARG A 332 -24.15 -12.64 25.13
CA ARG A 332 -25.23 -11.97 24.39
C ARG A 332 -25.18 -12.31 22.92
N TYR A 333 -24.00 -12.30 22.32
CA TYR A 333 -23.79 -12.66 20.92
C TYR A 333 -24.26 -14.08 20.64
N ASP A 334 -23.92 -15.05 21.49
CA ASP A 334 -24.34 -16.45 21.34
C ASP A 334 -25.86 -16.60 21.46
N THR A 335 -26.47 -15.86 22.39
CA THR A 335 -27.93 -15.84 22.56
C THR A 335 -28.64 -15.28 21.32
N LEU A 336 -28.20 -14.12 20.83
CA LEU A 336 -28.74 -13.51 19.61
C LEU A 336 -28.50 -14.39 18.39
N SER A 337 -27.34 -15.03 18.28
CA SER A 337 -27.02 -15.95 17.18
C SER A 337 -27.92 -17.18 17.19
N ARG A 338 -28.23 -17.72 18.38
CA ARG A 338 -29.18 -18.82 18.53
C ARG A 338 -30.59 -18.41 18.09
N MET A 339 -31.07 -17.25 18.54
CA MET A 339 -32.38 -16.71 18.15
C MET A 339 -32.44 -16.44 16.64
N ALA A 340 -31.38 -15.87 16.06
CA ALA A 340 -31.29 -15.63 14.62
C ALA A 340 -31.25 -16.94 13.80
N GLY A 341 -30.68 -18.02 14.34
CA GLY A 341 -30.73 -19.35 13.75
C GLY A 341 -32.16 -19.90 13.72
N GLN A 342 -32.84 -19.88 14.86
CA GLN A 342 -34.24 -20.30 14.98
C GLN A 342 -35.16 -19.50 14.06
N TYR A 343 -34.99 -18.17 13.99
CA TYR A 343 -35.76 -17.32 13.09
C TYR A 343 -35.55 -17.67 11.61
N ARG A 344 -34.33 -18.07 11.22
CA ARG A 344 -34.04 -18.48 9.83
C ARG A 344 -34.72 -19.79 9.45
N GLU A 345 -34.83 -20.73 10.39
CA GLU A 345 -35.51 -22.01 10.18
C GLU A 345 -37.03 -21.86 10.12
N ILE A 346 -37.59 -20.99 10.97
CA ILE A 346 -39.03 -20.73 11.02
C ILE A 346 -39.47 -19.83 9.86
N GLY A 347 -38.64 -18.85 9.47
CA GLY A 347 -38.98 -17.83 8.50
C GLY A 347 -39.71 -16.62 9.12
N GLY A 348 -40.08 -15.66 8.28
CA GLY A 348 -40.81 -14.47 8.71
C GLY A 348 -42.30 -14.75 8.92
N TYR A 349 -42.87 -14.26 10.03
CA TYR A 349 -44.31 -14.28 10.29
C TYR A 349 -44.99 -13.10 9.55
N GLY A 350 -45.06 -13.18 8.22
CA GLY A 350 -45.69 -12.19 7.32
C GLY A 350 -46.89 -12.77 6.57
N ALA A 351 -47.66 -11.97 5.83
CA ALA A 351 -48.96 -12.36 5.25
C ALA A 351 -48.90 -13.62 4.35
N GLU A 352 -47.71 -13.99 3.91
CA GLU A 352 -47.44 -15.16 3.07
C GLU A 352 -47.08 -16.42 3.89
N HIS A 353 -46.93 -16.30 5.20
CA HIS A 353 -46.67 -17.43 6.10
C HIS A 353 -47.98 -18.22 6.32
N PRO A 354 -47.98 -19.56 6.21
CA PRO A 354 -49.21 -20.36 6.31
C PRO A 354 -49.99 -20.19 7.61
N TYR A 355 -49.31 -19.76 8.67
CA TYR A 355 -49.90 -19.48 9.99
C TYR A 355 -50.15 -17.99 10.25
N TRP A 356 -49.96 -17.11 9.26
CA TRP A 356 -50.30 -15.69 9.41
C TRP A 356 -51.80 -15.55 9.66
N GLY A 357 -52.16 -14.84 10.73
CA GLY A 357 -53.56 -14.67 11.18
C GLY A 357 -53.86 -15.44 12.46
N LEU A 358 -52.97 -16.37 12.82
CA LEU A 358 -52.99 -17.08 14.11
C LEU A 358 -52.28 -16.26 15.18
N PHE A 359 -52.95 -15.24 15.72
CA PHE A 359 -52.45 -14.44 16.84
C PHE A 359 -52.82 -15.12 18.16
N ILE A 360 -51.95 -16.02 18.63
CA ILE A 360 -52.15 -16.65 19.94
C ILE A 360 -51.77 -15.61 21.01
N GLU A 361 -52.76 -14.94 21.57
CA GLU A 361 -52.54 -13.90 22.59
C GLU A 361 -52.09 -14.49 23.94
N ASP A 362 -52.52 -15.71 24.27
CA ASP A 362 -52.13 -16.42 25.50
C ASP A 362 -51.89 -17.92 25.26
N LEU A 363 -50.71 -18.41 25.66
CA LEU A 363 -50.38 -19.83 25.72
C LEU A 363 -50.45 -20.29 27.18
N LEU A 364 -51.52 -21.02 27.51
CA LEU A 364 -51.67 -21.60 28.84
C LEU A 364 -50.61 -22.70 29.08
N PRO A 365 -50.09 -22.85 30.31
CA PRO A 365 -49.12 -23.90 30.62
C PRO A 365 -49.68 -25.30 30.30
N GLY A 366 -48.95 -26.10 29.51
CA GLY A 366 -49.36 -27.44 29.09
C GLY A 366 -50.01 -27.51 27.70
N THR A 367 -50.36 -26.37 27.10
CA THR A 367 -50.84 -26.29 25.71
C THR A 367 -49.72 -26.58 24.70
N ASP A 368 -48.47 -26.29 25.07
CA ASP A 368 -47.25 -26.62 24.32
C ASP A 368 -47.13 -28.13 24.02
N LEU A 369 -47.38 -28.98 25.03
CA LEU A 369 -47.35 -30.44 24.87
C LEU A 369 -48.47 -30.97 23.97
N GLN A 370 -49.63 -30.31 23.98
CA GLN A 370 -50.75 -30.67 23.10
C GLN A 370 -50.44 -30.29 21.66
N ILE A 371 -49.93 -29.07 21.44
CA ILE A 371 -49.49 -28.60 20.11
C ILE A 371 -48.39 -29.52 19.57
N GLU A 372 -47.38 -29.86 20.38
CA GLU A 372 -46.29 -30.76 19.98
C GLU A 372 -46.82 -32.13 19.55
N ARG A 373 -47.80 -32.67 20.28
CA ARG A 373 -48.42 -33.97 19.97
C ARG A 373 -49.17 -33.94 18.63
N VAL A 374 -49.95 -32.89 18.38
CA VAL A 374 -50.69 -32.72 17.11
C VAL A 374 -49.71 -32.54 15.95
N LEU A 375 -48.70 -31.67 16.10
CA LEU A 375 -47.69 -31.46 15.05
C LEU A 375 -46.93 -32.75 14.71
N LYS A 376 -46.56 -33.56 15.72
CA LYS A 376 -45.92 -34.87 15.50
C LYS A 376 -46.81 -35.87 14.76
N GLN A 377 -48.13 -35.84 14.99
CA GLN A 377 -49.07 -36.71 14.28
C GLN A 377 -49.23 -36.31 12.80
N PHE A 378 -49.17 -35.01 12.49
CA PHE A 378 -49.33 -34.52 11.12
C PHE A 378 -48.02 -34.42 10.32
N LEU A 379 -46.85 -34.42 10.97
CA LEU A 379 -45.54 -34.36 10.33
C LEU A 379 -45.35 -35.38 9.18
N PRO A 380 -45.71 -36.68 9.30
CA PRO A 380 -45.53 -37.64 8.21
C PRO A 380 -46.41 -37.32 7.00
N LYS A 381 -47.61 -36.77 7.23
CA LYS A 381 -48.56 -36.40 6.17
C LYS A 381 -48.06 -35.20 5.38
N PHE A 382 -47.54 -34.18 6.06
CA PHE A 382 -46.95 -33.01 5.40
C PHE A 382 -45.68 -33.37 4.61
N GLN A 383 -44.84 -34.27 5.14
CA GLN A 383 -43.67 -34.79 4.41
C GLN A 383 -44.07 -35.54 3.12
N ALA A 384 -45.12 -36.36 3.18
CA ALA A 384 -45.65 -37.05 2.00
C ALA A 384 -46.19 -36.06 0.96
N MET A 385 -46.90 -35.00 1.39
CA MET A 385 -47.38 -33.93 0.52
C MET A 385 -46.23 -33.17 -0.15
N ALA A 386 -45.25 -32.71 0.64
CA ALA A 386 -44.09 -31.97 0.15
C ALA A 386 -43.30 -32.81 -0.86
N THR A 387 -43.07 -34.10 -0.56
CA THR A 387 -42.39 -35.02 -1.49
C THR A 387 -43.17 -35.20 -2.80
N ALA A 388 -44.50 -35.27 -2.75
CA ALA A 388 -45.33 -35.37 -3.95
C ALA A 388 -45.28 -34.09 -4.80
N VAL A 389 -45.24 -32.92 -4.15
CA VAL A 389 -45.14 -31.61 -4.80
C VAL A 389 -43.73 -31.34 -5.36
N ASP A 390 -42.67 -31.67 -4.62
CA ASP A 390 -41.27 -31.53 -5.07
C ASP A 390 -40.92 -32.48 -6.23
N ASN A 391 -41.61 -33.61 -6.31
CA ASN A 391 -41.51 -34.50 -7.47
C ASN A 391 -42.30 -33.96 -8.68
N ALA A 392 -43.25 -33.03 -8.50
CA ALA A 392 -44.08 -32.52 -9.58
C ALA A 392 -43.27 -31.86 -10.71
N PRO A 393 -42.22 -31.05 -10.50
CA PRO A 393 -41.42 -30.47 -11.58
C PRO A 393 -40.59 -31.49 -12.38
N ALA A 394 -40.07 -32.54 -11.72
CA ALA A 394 -39.38 -33.65 -12.39
C ALA A 394 -40.38 -34.55 -13.16
N PHE A 395 -41.63 -34.61 -12.69
CA PHE A 395 -42.75 -35.28 -13.35
C PHE A 395 -43.35 -34.50 -14.52
N LEU A 396 -43.32 -33.18 -14.44
CA LEU A 396 -43.97 -32.25 -15.37
C LEU A 396 -43.04 -31.72 -16.46
N GLN A 397 -41.88 -32.38 -16.70
CA GLN A 397 -40.83 -32.03 -17.68
C GLN A 397 -41.24 -30.88 -18.61
N SER A 398 -40.86 -29.67 -18.23
CA SER A 398 -41.23 -28.38 -18.82
C SER A 398 -41.64 -28.41 -20.31
N GLY A 399 -42.96 -28.41 -20.55
CA GLY A 399 -43.66 -28.27 -21.85
C GLY A 399 -45.14 -28.74 -21.72
N PRO A 400 -46.13 -28.17 -22.45
CA PRO A 400 -47.53 -28.09 -21.98
C PRO A 400 -48.22 -29.47 -21.84
N PHE A 401 -48.71 -29.70 -20.61
CA PHE A 401 -49.67 -30.71 -20.14
C PHE A 401 -49.75 -32.06 -20.89
N ARG A 402 -49.07 -33.07 -20.33
CA ARG A 402 -49.51 -34.48 -20.38
C ARG A 402 -49.27 -35.13 -19.02
N VAL A 403 -50.29 -35.17 -18.18
CA VAL A 403 -50.27 -35.90 -16.91
C VAL A 403 -50.57 -37.37 -17.23
N SER A 404 -49.72 -38.31 -16.82
CA SER A 404 -50.04 -39.74 -16.94
C SER A 404 -51.06 -40.16 -15.86
N ALA A 405 -51.93 -41.11 -16.19
CA ALA A 405 -52.97 -41.64 -15.30
C ALA A 405 -52.44 -42.07 -13.92
N SER A 406 -51.27 -42.70 -13.90
CA SER A 406 -50.61 -43.18 -12.69
C SER A 406 -50.20 -42.04 -11.76
N THR A 407 -49.82 -40.90 -12.32
CA THR A 407 -49.36 -39.72 -11.58
C THR A 407 -50.53 -38.96 -10.98
N ALA A 408 -51.60 -38.79 -11.76
CA ALA A 408 -52.85 -38.22 -11.26
C ALA A 408 -53.41 -39.05 -10.11
N SER A 409 -53.40 -40.39 -10.23
CA SER A 409 -53.79 -41.30 -9.14
C SER A 409 -52.91 -41.15 -7.90
N ALA A 410 -51.59 -41.04 -8.06
CA ALA A 410 -50.68 -40.87 -6.93
C ALA A 410 -50.94 -39.54 -6.18
N LEU A 411 -51.14 -38.45 -6.92
CA LEU A 411 -51.48 -37.14 -6.35
C LEU A 411 -52.85 -37.17 -5.67
N LEU A 412 -53.84 -37.82 -6.26
CA LEU A 412 -55.18 -37.99 -5.69
C LEU A 412 -55.15 -38.82 -4.42
N ASN A 413 -54.36 -39.91 -4.37
CA ASN A 413 -54.18 -40.75 -3.19
C ASN A 413 -53.49 -40.02 -2.04
N VAL A 414 -52.51 -39.18 -2.35
CA VAL A 414 -51.85 -38.32 -1.35
C VAL A 414 -52.83 -37.27 -0.83
N LEU A 415 -53.59 -36.62 -1.71
CA LEU A 415 -54.63 -35.66 -1.30
C LEU A 415 -55.74 -36.30 -0.47
N THR A 416 -56.16 -37.53 -0.79
CA THR A 416 -57.15 -38.29 0.02
C THR A 416 -56.60 -38.75 1.36
N ALA A 417 -55.30 -38.99 1.47
CA ALA A 417 -54.65 -39.27 2.75
C ALA A 417 -54.48 -38.01 3.63
N ILE A 418 -54.48 -36.82 3.01
CA ILE A 418 -54.35 -35.51 3.66
C ILE A 418 -55.72 -34.91 4.01
N THR A 419 -56.76 -35.15 3.21
CA THR A 419 -58.15 -34.79 3.55
C THR A 419 -58.61 -35.64 4.74
N PRO A 420 -59.20 -35.06 5.80
CA PRO A 420 -59.19 -35.71 7.11
C PRO A 420 -60.18 -36.87 7.21
N ALA A 421 -59.80 -37.89 8.00
CA ALA A 421 -60.68 -38.97 8.46
C ALA A 421 -61.56 -38.57 9.68
N ASN A 422 -61.47 -37.32 10.17
CA ASN A 422 -62.31 -36.76 11.24
C ASN A 422 -62.51 -35.25 11.07
N GLU A 423 -63.76 -34.80 10.97
CA GLU A 423 -64.17 -33.39 10.75
C GLU A 423 -63.78 -32.42 11.88
N GLY A 424 -63.42 -32.91 13.07
CA GLY A 424 -63.14 -32.06 14.24
C GLY A 424 -61.70 -31.59 14.40
N GLU A 425 -60.75 -32.09 13.59
CA GLU A 425 -59.30 -31.91 13.84
C GLU A 425 -58.62 -30.90 12.91
N MET A 426 -59.31 -30.38 11.89
CA MET A 426 -58.74 -29.43 10.92
C MET A 426 -59.45 -28.08 10.98
N ALA A 427 -58.66 -27.00 11.07
CA ALA A 427 -59.16 -25.65 10.87
C ALA A 427 -59.38 -25.41 9.36
N HIS A 428 -60.57 -25.74 8.87
CA HIS A 428 -60.96 -25.64 7.45
C HIS A 428 -60.72 -24.25 6.83
N GLU A 429 -60.64 -23.22 7.67
CA GLU A 429 -60.35 -21.82 7.27
C GLU A 429 -58.93 -21.61 6.73
N MET A 430 -57.99 -22.53 6.96
CA MET A 430 -56.57 -22.34 6.58
C MET A 430 -56.25 -22.69 5.11
N LEU A 431 -57.15 -23.36 4.38
CA LEU A 431 -56.95 -23.74 2.97
C LEU A 431 -58.22 -23.53 2.13
N PRO A 432 -58.72 -22.28 2.02
CA PRO A 432 -60.08 -21.98 1.54
C PRO A 432 -60.33 -22.35 0.06
N GLN A 433 -59.28 -22.53 -0.75
CA GLN A 433 -59.40 -22.95 -2.15
C GLN A 433 -59.56 -24.45 -2.34
N ILE A 434 -59.14 -25.27 -1.37
CA ILE A 434 -59.26 -26.73 -1.40
C ILE A 434 -60.45 -27.19 -0.57
N PHE A 435 -60.70 -26.51 0.56
CA PHE A 435 -61.79 -26.78 1.49
C PHE A 435 -62.65 -25.52 1.62
N ALA A 436 -63.53 -25.31 0.66
CA ALA A 436 -64.48 -24.20 0.72
C ALA A 436 -65.46 -24.42 1.87
N THR A 437 -66.02 -23.34 2.42
CA THR A 437 -66.98 -23.40 3.54
C THR A 437 -68.25 -24.20 3.24
N ASP A 438 -68.58 -24.39 1.96
CA ASP A 438 -69.70 -25.20 1.48
C ASP A 438 -69.28 -26.60 0.98
N ASP A 439 -68.00 -26.96 1.12
CA ASP A 439 -67.41 -28.28 0.82
C ASP A 439 -66.25 -28.60 1.78
N PRO A 440 -66.55 -28.84 3.08
CA PRO A 440 -65.55 -28.98 4.13
C PRO A 440 -64.67 -30.23 3.99
N GLN A 441 -65.16 -31.24 3.27
CA GLN A 441 -64.40 -32.46 2.98
C GLN A 441 -63.57 -32.35 1.68
N GLY A 442 -63.66 -31.24 0.94
CA GLY A 442 -62.93 -31.02 -0.30
C GLY A 442 -63.38 -31.94 -1.43
N GLN A 443 -64.62 -32.43 -1.38
CA GLN A 443 -65.17 -33.40 -2.33
C GLN A 443 -65.24 -32.84 -3.75
N ARG A 444 -65.44 -31.54 -3.94
CA ARG A 444 -65.40 -30.87 -5.25
C ARG A 444 -63.99 -30.85 -5.81
N ALA A 445 -62.98 -30.54 -5.01
CA ALA A 445 -61.59 -30.60 -5.46
C ALA A 445 -61.22 -32.03 -5.86
N GLN A 446 -61.60 -33.01 -5.04
CA GLN A 446 -61.43 -34.44 -5.33
C GLN A 446 -62.19 -34.88 -6.59
N ALA A 447 -63.45 -34.47 -6.75
CA ALA A 447 -64.28 -34.81 -7.90
C ALA A 447 -63.77 -34.16 -9.20
N THR A 448 -63.26 -32.92 -9.12
CA THR A 448 -62.68 -32.21 -10.26
C THR A 448 -61.41 -32.90 -10.76
N LEU A 449 -60.53 -33.30 -9.83
CA LEU A 449 -59.32 -34.06 -10.15
C LEU A 449 -59.64 -35.46 -10.70
N SER A 450 -60.62 -36.15 -10.11
CA SER A 450 -61.07 -37.47 -10.59
C SER A 450 -61.70 -37.38 -11.99
N SER A 451 -62.52 -36.36 -12.24
CA SER A 451 -63.12 -36.11 -13.56
C SER A 451 -62.06 -35.75 -14.61
N PHE A 452 -61.01 -35.03 -14.21
CA PHE A 452 -59.88 -34.75 -15.09
C PHE A 452 -59.12 -36.03 -15.46
N GLN A 453 -58.88 -36.92 -14.49
CA GLN A 453 -58.25 -38.22 -14.71
C GLN A 453 -59.04 -39.08 -15.72
N GLU A 454 -60.35 -39.23 -15.55
CA GLU A 454 -61.19 -40.01 -16.49
C GLU A 454 -61.12 -39.47 -17.92
N LYS A 455 -61.10 -38.15 -18.08
CA LYS A 455 -61.00 -37.51 -19.40
C LYS A 455 -59.64 -37.73 -20.06
N VAL A 456 -58.56 -37.66 -19.26
CA VAL A 456 -57.19 -37.93 -19.73
C VAL A 456 -57.03 -39.39 -20.17
N ASP A 457 -57.59 -40.34 -19.41
CA ASP A 457 -57.55 -41.77 -19.76
C ASP A 457 -58.29 -42.05 -21.08
N LYS A 458 -59.43 -41.38 -21.28
CA LYS A 458 -60.23 -41.49 -22.50
C LYS A 458 -59.50 -40.96 -23.74
N VAL A 459 -58.82 -39.81 -23.60
CA VAL A 459 -57.99 -39.23 -24.67
C VAL A 459 -56.80 -40.12 -24.99
N THR A 460 -56.14 -40.68 -23.97
CA THR A 460 -54.98 -41.55 -24.14
C THR A 460 -55.36 -42.86 -24.83
N GLY A 461 -56.51 -43.46 -24.46
CA GLY A 461 -57.04 -44.67 -25.10
C GLY A 461 -57.43 -44.45 -26.57
N LEU A 462 -58.12 -43.34 -26.89
CA LEU A 462 -58.48 -43.00 -28.26
C LEU A 462 -57.26 -42.70 -29.14
N ARG A 463 -56.24 -42.02 -28.59
CA ARG A 463 -54.98 -41.76 -29.29
C ARG A 463 -54.19 -43.04 -29.59
N SER A 464 -54.09 -43.95 -28.62
CA SER A 464 -53.44 -45.25 -28.82
C SER A 464 -54.16 -46.10 -29.88
N TYR A 465 -55.48 -45.97 -30.01
CA TYR A 465 -56.26 -46.65 -31.05
C TYR A 465 -55.97 -46.07 -32.45
N VAL A 466 -55.84 -44.75 -32.56
CA VAL A 466 -55.49 -44.05 -33.82
C VAL A 466 -54.04 -44.35 -34.24
N ASP A 467 -53.08 -44.28 -33.32
CA ASP A 467 -51.66 -44.57 -33.60
C ASP A 467 -51.42 -46.05 -33.98
N GLY A 468 -52.30 -46.96 -33.54
CA GLY A 468 -52.23 -48.39 -33.85
C GLY A 468 -52.76 -48.82 -35.23
N ARG A 469 -53.43 -47.91 -35.98
CA ARG A 469 -53.90 -48.15 -37.35
C ARG A 469 -53.31 -47.13 -38.32
N LEU A 470 -52.04 -47.31 -38.69
CA LEU A 470 -51.48 -46.69 -39.90
C LEU A 470 -51.93 -47.50 -41.13
N LEU A 471 -53.03 -47.10 -41.77
CA LEU A 471 -53.44 -47.66 -43.06
C LEU A 471 -53.64 -46.56 -44.11
N ALA A 472 -53.28 -46.90 -45.36
CA ALA A 472 -53.38 -46.03 -46.52
C ALA A 472 -54.81 -45.48 -46.72
N PRO A 473 -54.95 -44.29 -47.34
CA PRO A 473 -56.20 -43.50 -47.36
C PRO A 473 -57.44 -44.21 -47.90
N GLU A 474 -57.29 -45.31 -48.64
CA GLU A 474 -58.36 -46.03 -49.34
C GLU A 474 -59.15 -47.02 -48.45
N SER A 475 -58.81 -47.14 -47.16
CA SER A 475 -59.43 -48.11 -46.22
C SER A 475 -60.23 -47.50 -45.06
N LEU A 476 -60.49 -46.19 -45.09
CA LEU A 476 -61.23 -45.49 -44.03
C LEU A 476 -62.76 -45.70 -44.15
N GLY A 477 -63.36 -46.33 -43.15
CA GLY A 477 -64.82 -46.52 -43.04
C GLY A 477 -65.53 -45.47 -42.17
N GLU A 478 -66.86 -45.45 -42.16
CA GLU A 478 -67.68 -44.48 -41.37
C GLU A 478 -67.41 -44.55 -39.85
N THR A 479 -67.04 -45.72 -39.33
CA THR A 479 -66.77 -45.94 -37.89
C THR A 479 -65.51 -45.22 -37.42
N ASP A 480 -64.50 -45.10 -38.28
CA ASP A 480 -63.24 -44.42 -37.96
C ASP A 480 -63.43 -42.90 -37.97
N ARG A 481 -64.25 -42.39 -38.91
CA ARG A 481 -64.65 -40.98 -38.96
C ARG A 481 -65.43 -40.55 -37.72
N ALA A 482 -66.34 -41.38 -37.23
CA ALA A 482 -67.10 -41.11 -36.00
C ALA A 482 -66.21 -41.04 -34.76
N ARG A 483 -65.18 -41.90 -34.65
CA ARG A 483 -64.25 -41.90 -33.50
C ARG A 483 -63.23 -40.76 -33.56
N ALA A 484 -62.77 -40.38 -34.75
CA ALA A 484 -61.95 -39.18 -34.93
C ALA A 484 -62.71 -37.91 -34.51
N LEU A 485 -63.98 -37.78 -34.92
CA LEU A 485 -64.85 -36.68 -34.47
C LEU A 485 -65.06 -36.70 -32.96
N GLN A 486 -65.18 -37.89 -32.35
CA GLN A 486 -65.32 -38.04 -30.91
C GLN A 486 -64.04 -37.62 -30.17
N LEU A 487 -62.85 -37.92 -30.71
CA LEU A 487 -61.58 -37.44 -30.19
C LEU A 487 -61.50 -35.91 -30.25
N GLU A 488 -61.83 -35.32 -31.40
CA GLU A 488 -61.85 -33.87 -31.63
C GLU A 488 -62.81 -33.16 -30.67
N THR A 489 -64.04 -33.66 -30.52
CA THR A 489 -65.03 -33.11 -29.56
C THR A 489 -64.57 -33.22 -28.10
N THR A 490 -63.86 -34.29 -27.76
CA THR A 490 -63.34 -34.51 -26.39
C THR A 490 -62.14 -33.59 -26.10
N LEU A 491 -61.30 -33.31 -27.09
CA LEU A 491 -60.19 -32.36 -27.00
C LEU A 491 -60.68 -30.91 -26.93
N ASP A 492 -61.73 -30.56 -27.69
CA ASP A 492 -62.39 -29.25 -27.63
C ASP A 492 -63.03 -28.99 -26.26
N GLY A 493 -63.70 -30.00 -25.69
CA GLY A 493 -64.31 -29.93 -24.36
C GLY A 493 -63.30 -29.72 -23.22
N LEU A 494 -62.00 -29.99 -23.45
CA LEU A 494 -60.91 -29.75 -22.51
C LEU A 494 -60.28 -28.34 -22.66
N ARG A 495 -60.77 -27.51 -23.61
CA ARG A 495 -60.17 -26.21 -23.98
C ARG A 495 -58.66 -26.29 -24.25
N LEU A 496 -58.20 -27.41 -24.83
CA LEU A 496 -56.78 -27.66 -25.13
C LEU A 496 -56.37 -27.24 -26.55
N LEU A 497 -57.21 -26.54 -27.31
CA LEU A 497 -56.79 -25.88 -28.54
C LEU A 497 -56.25 -24.48 -28.22
N ALA A 498 -54.98 -24.43 -27.80
CA ALA A 498 -54.11 -23.32 -28.14
C ALA A 498 -53.37 -23.70 -29.42
N SER A 499 -53.74 -23.03 -30.51
CA SER A 499 -53.10 -22.95 -31.83
C SER A 499 -51.70 -23.59 -31.97
N THR A 500 -51.62 -24.62 -32.83
CA THR A 500 -50.50 -24.83 -33.74
C THR A 500 -51.03 -25.39 -35.05
#